data_AF-A0A967HFR1-F1
#
_entry.id   AF-A0A967HFR1-F1
#
_cell.length_a   1.000
_cell.length_b   1.000
_cell.length_c   1.000
_cell.angle_alpha   90.00
_cell.angle_beta   90.00
_cell.angle_gamma   90.00
#
_symmetry.space_group_name_H-M   'P 1'
#
loop_
_entity.id
_entity.type
_entity.pdbx_description
1 polymer ?
#
loop_
_entity_poly.entity_id
_entity_poly.type
_entity_poly.pdbx_seq_one_letter_code
_entity_poly.pdbx_strand_id
1 'polypeptide(L)'
;MMSRDEVVTWRASGLAGDSIRLTVTREGEAVIDTSFLVPPEELFRTGNLTSGTYRYRAEASGGSEEGGGEFDVESYTDELLLPPAAP
;
A
#
# COMPACT_ATOMS: atom_id res chain seq x y z
N MET A 1 -22.69 -4.50 -1.33
CA MET A 1 -21.57 -4.19 -0.42
C MET A 1 -20.40 -3.78 -1.31
N MET A 2 -20.15 -2.49 -1.46
CA MET A 2 -19.07 -1.99 -2.32
C MET A 2 -17.92 -1.59 -1.40
N SER A 3 -16.86 -2.41 -1.37
CA SER A 3 -15.62 -2.06 -0.70
C SER A 3 -15.04 -0.84 -1.43
N ARG A 4 -14.89 0.30 -0.74
CA ARG A 4 -14.16 1.43 -1.31
C ARG A 4 -12.71 1.02 -1.47
N ASP A 5 -12.15 1.39 -2.60
CA ASP A 5 -10.78 1.14 -2.91
C ASP A 5 -9.90 2.26 -2.31
N GLU A 6 -8.87 1.88 -1.56
CA GLU A 6 -7.98 2.84 -0.89
C GLU A 6 -6.60 2.90 -1.57
N VAL A 7 -6.03 4.11 -1.66
CA VAL A 7 -4.70 4.35 -2.21
C VAL A 7 -3.68 4.39 -1.07
N VAL A 8 -2.86 3.35 -0.97
CA VAL A 8 -1.79 3.29 0.04
C VAL A 8 -0.55 4.04 -0.46
N THR A 9 -0.05 4.95 0.38
CA THR A 9 1.18 5.71 0.10
C THR A 9 2.35 5.10 0.85
N TRP A 10 3.43 4.84 0.11
CA TRP A 10 4.65 4.18 0.55
C TRP A 10 5.78 5.17 0.60
N ARG A 11 6.67 5.00 1.59
CA ARG A 11 7.89 5.78 1.69
C ARG A 11 9.11 4.87 1.61
N ALA A 12 9.89 5.03 0.55
CA ALA A 12 11.09 4.24 0.26
C ALA A 12 12.35 5.06 0.61
N SER A 13 12.52 5.35 1.91
CA SER A 13 13.60 6.21 2.42
C SER A 13 14.98 5.63 2.11
N GLY A 14 15.86 6.45 1.53
CA GLY A 14 17.23 6.09 1.16
C GLY A 14 17.37 5.37 -0.18
N LEU A 15 16.28 5.17 -0.92
CA LEU A 15 16.26 4.39 -2.17
C LEU A 15 16.01 5.27 -3.41
N ALA A 16 16.06 6.60 -3.28
CA ALA A 16 15.85 7.51 -4.39
C ALA A 16 16.80 7.22 -5.58
N GLY A 17 16.23 6.93 -6.75
CA GLY A 17 16.99 6.58 -7.95
C GLY A 17 17.30 5.08 -8.11
N ASP A 18 16.93 4.24 -7.15
CA ASP A 18 17.02 2.79 -7.27
C ASP A 18 15.77 2.18 -7.90
N SER A 19 15.96 1.05 -8.59
CA SER A 19 14.87 0.24 -9.13
C SER A 19 14.48 -0.84 -8.13
N ILE A 20 13.26 -0.74 -7.61
CA ILE A 20 12.73 -1.61 -6.57
C ILE A 20 11.56 -2.42 -7.12
N ARG A 21 11.49 -3.70 -6.76
CA ARG A 21 10.32 -4.55 -6.94
C ARG A 21 9.51 -4.56 -5.65
N LEU A 22 8.27 -4.11 -5.72
CA LEU A 22 7.30 -4.17 -4.63
C LEU A 22 6.34 -5.32 -4.87
N THR A 23 6.32 -6.26 -3.93
CA THR A 23 5.33 -7.33 -3.87
C THR A 23 4.42 -7.08 -2.67
N VAL A 24 3.12 -7.01 -2.90
CA VAL A 24 2.10 -6.97 -1.85
C VAL A 24 1.28 -8.25 -1.94
N THR A 25 1.19 -8.97 -0.82
CA THR A 25 0.45 -10.21 -0.70
C THR A 25 -0.72 -10.07 0.26
N ARG A 26 -1.82 -10.77 -0.05
CA ARG A 26 -3.00 -10.94 0.79
C ARG A 26 -3.30 -12.43 0.89
N GLU A 27 -3.47 -12.96 2.10
CA GLU A 27 -3.82 -14.38 2.30
C GLU A 27 -2.86 -15.36 1.58
N GLY A 28 -1.62 -14.94 1.35
CA GLY A 28 -0.59 -15.71 0.64
C GLY A 28 -0.54 -15.47 -0.88
N GLU A 29 -1.47 -14.73 -1.46
CA GLU A 29 -1.49 -14.42 -2.90
C GLU A 29 -0.95 -13.02 -3.19
N ALA A 30 -0.12 -12.88 -4.23
CA ALA A 30 0.38 -11.57 -4.67
C ALA A 30 -0.74 -10.79 -5.36
N VAL A 31 -1.17 -9.69 -4.76
CA VAL A 31 -2.17 -8.77 -5.31
C VAL A 31 -1.53 -7.61 -6.08
N ILE A 32 -0.29 -7.28 -5.73
CA ILE A 32 0.55 -6.32 -6.45
C ILE A 32 1.92 -6.95 -6.61
N ASP A 33 2.43 -6.98 -7.83
CA ASP A 33 3.82 -7.30 -8.14
C ASP A 33 4.26 -6.29 -9.21
N THR A 34 5.06 -5.31 -8.81
CA THR A 34 5.44 -4.22 -9.71
C THR A 34 6.86 -3.77 -9.44
N SER A 35 7.55 -3.37 -10.50
CA SER A 35 8.87 -2.77 -10.41
C SER A 35 8.80 -1.31 -10.82
N PHE A 36 9.39 -0.44 -10.02
CA PHE A 36 9.43 0.99 -10.31
C PHE A 36 10.76 1.60 -9.90
N LEU A 37 11.11 2.69 -10.59
CA LEU A 37 12.19 3.57 -10.17
C LEU A 37 11.67 4.44 -9.03
N VAL A 38 12.34 4.43 -7.89
CA VAL A 38 11.94 5.23 -6.73
C VAL A 38 12.12 6.71 -7.09
N PRO A 39 11.04 7.53 -7.05
CA PRO A 39 11.13 8.94 -7.36
C PRO A 39 11.98 9.69 -6.32
N PRO A 40 12.48 10.90 -6.62
CA PRO A 40 13.28 11.69 -5.67
C PRO A 40 12.51 12.09 -4.40
N GLU A 41 11.18 12.10 -4.47
CA GLU A 41 10.30 12.34 -3.33
C GLU A 41 10.18 11.10 -2.43
N GLU A 42 10.68 9.94 -2.88
CA GLU A 42 10.65 8.65 -2.19
C GLU A 42 9.23 8.16 -1.86
N LEU A 43 8.23 8.75 -2.52
CA LEU A 43 6.82 8.46 -2.34
C LEU A 43 6.30 7.66 -3.54
N PHE A 44 5.76 6.49 -3.26
CA PHE A 44 5.06 5.66 -4.24
C PHE A 44 3.63 5.43 -3.78
N ARG A 45 2.68 5.39 -4.72
CA ARG A 45 1.29 5.06 -4.41
C ARG A 45 0.95 3.75 -5.08
N THR A 46 0.53 2.76 -4.30
CA THR A 46 -0.06 1.56 -4.88
C THR A 46 -1.41 1.88 -5.48
N GLY A 47 -1.88 1.00 -6.37
CA GLY A 47 -3.25 1.04 -6.84
C GLY A 47 -4.27 0.84 -5.70
N ASN A 48 -5.52 0.89 -6.10
CA ASN A 48 -6.69 0.69 -5.28
C ASN A 48 -6.69 -0.71 -4.63
N LEU A 49 -6.49 -0.76 -3.30
CA LEU A 49 -6.55 -1.98 -2.50
C LEU A 49 -7.92 -2.08 -1.80
N THR A 50 -8.50 -3.28 -1.78
CA THR A 50 -9.69 -3.55 -0.96
C THR A 50 -9.32 -3.65 0.52
N SER A 51 -10.27 -3.47 1.42
CA SER A 51 -10.03 -3.65 2.85
C SER A 51 -9.56 -5.06 3.20
N GLY A 52 -8.62 -5.14 4.15
CA GLY A 52 -8.03 -6.38 4.64
C GLY A 52 -6.59 -6.18 5.11
N THR A 53 -6.01 -7.24 5.62
CA THR A 53 -4.60 -7.28 6.06
C THR A 53 -3.71 -7.72 4.89
N TYR A 54 -2.65 -6.97 4.67
CA TYR A 54 -1.69 -7.20 3.59
C TYR A 54 -0.27 -7.23 4.14
N ARG A 55 0.57 -8.02 3.49
CA ARG A 55 2.02 -8.02 3.72
C ARG A 55 2.72 -7.45 2.51
N TYR A 56 3.72 -6.62 2.71
CA TYR A 56 4.54 -6.11 1.62
C TYR A 56 6.00 -6.50 1.78
N ARG A 57 6.67 -6.62 0.64
CA ARG A 57 8.10 -6.83 0.51
C ARG A 57 8.62 -5.95 -0.63
N ALA A 58 9.65 -5.19 -0.34
CA ALA A 58 10.40 -4.37 -1.28
C ALA A 58 11.79 -4.99 -1.47
N GLU A 59 12.14 -5.29 -2.71
CA GLU A 59 13.43 -5.89 -3.09
C GLU A 59 14.14 -4.99 -4.10
N ALA A 60 15.42 -4.73 -3.88
CA ALA A 60 16.24 -4.10 -4.91
C ALA A 60 16.32 -5.01 -6.13
N SER A 61 16.56 -4.42 -7.30
CA SER A 61 16.75 -5.19 -8.54
C SER A 61 17.90 -6.21 -8.47
N GLY A 62 18.80 -6.08 -7.48
CA GLY A 62 19.86 -7.04 -7.17
C GLY A 62 19.45 -8.22 -6.27
N GLY A 63 18.19 -8.29 -5.82
CA GLY A 63 17.67 -9.35 -4.95
C GLY A 63 17.91 -9.15 -3.46
N SER A 64 18.41 -7.98 -3.05
CA SER A 64 18.47 -7.58 -1.64
C SER A 64 17.09 -7.18 -1.16
N GLU A 65 16.65 -7.68 0.00
CA GLU A 65 15.44 -7.19 0.65
C GLU A 65 15.73 -5.81 1.24
N GLU A 66 15.06 -4.79 0.71
CA GLU A 66 15.22 -3.39 1.13
C GLU A 66 14.22 -3.00 2.22
N GLY A 67 13.13 -3.77 2.35
CA GLY A 67 12.17 -3.60 3.43
C GLY A 67 10.96 -4.51 3.30
N GLY A 68 10.23 -4.67 4.41
CA GLY A 68 9.00 -5.44 4.43
C GLY A 68 8.24 -5.23 5.73
N GLY A 69 6.94 -5.51 5.68
CA GLY A 69 6.06 -5.31 6.82
C GLY A 69 4.64 -5.77 6.55
N GLU A 70 3.78 -5.55 7.52
CA GLU A 70 2.35 -5.83 7.46
C GLU A 70 1.60 -4.51 7.65
N PHE A 71 0.49 -4.35 6.93
CA PHE A 71 -0.40 -3.21 7.06
C PHE A 71 -1.85 -3.64 6.86
N ASP A 72 -2.75 -2.96 7.55
CA ASP A 72 -4.20 -3.14 7.40
C ASP A 72 -4.78 -1.99 6.58
N VAL A 73 -5.61 -2.35 5.59
CA VAL A 73 -6.44 -1.39 4.86
C VAL A 73 -7.83 -1.45 5.49
N GLU A 74 -8.22 -0.37 6.16
CA GLU A 74 -9.53 -0.26 6.78
C GLU A 74 -10.57 0.22 5.76
N SER A 75 -11.74 -0.44 5.70
CA SER A 75 -12.87 0.11 4.98
C SER A 75 -13.60 1.09 5.90
N TYR A 76 -13.43 2.38 5.69
CA TYR A 76 -14.32 3.36 6.30
C TYR A 76 -15.69 3.25 5.61
N THR A 77 -16.64 2.53 6.25
CA THR A 77 -18.05 2.73 5.94
C THR A 77 -18.42 4.16 6.33
N ASP A 78 -19.18 4.83 5.46
CA ASP A 78 -19.61 6.24 5.53
C ASP A 78 -20.51 6.58 6.76
N GLU A 79 -20.49 5.76 7.81
CA GLU A 79 -21.32 5.90 9.02
C GLU A 79 -20.93 7.09 9.92
N LEU A 80 -19.87 7.83 9.59
CA LEU A 80 -19.45 9.03 10.31
C LEU A 80 -20.09 10.34 9.80
N LEU A 81 -20.99 10.29 8.80
CA LEU A 81 -21.69 11.48 8.27
C LEU A 81 -23.17 11.58 8.67
N LEU A 82 -23.58 10.99 9.80
CA LEU A 82 -24.84 11.44 10.42
C LEU A 82 -24.57 12.77 11.14
N PRO A 83 -25.14 13.91 10.70
CA PRO A 83 -25.10 15.12 11.52
C PRO A 83 -25.69 14.79 12.90
N PRO A 84 -25.19 15.40 14.00
CA PRO A 84 -25.80 15.19 15.30
C PRO A 84 -27.30 15.45 15.18
N ALA A 85 -28.12 14.50 15.63
CA ALA A 85 -29.56 14.70 15.70
C ALA A 85 -29.81 15.99 16.49
N ALA A 86 -30.34 17.02 15.82
CA ALA A 86 -30.66 18.28 16.47
C ALA A 86 -31.71 18.02 17.58
N PRO A 87 -31.58 18.67 18.76
CA PRO A 87 -32.51 18.51 19.87
C PRO A 87 -33.93 19.02 19.54
#